data_AF-D9PL78-F1
#
_entry.id   AF-D9PL78-F1
#
_cell.length_a   1.000
_cell.length_b   1.000
_cell.length_c   1.000
_cell.angle_alpha   90.00
_cell.angle_beta   90.00
_cell.angle_gamma   90.00
#
_symmetry.space_group_name_H-M   'P 1'
#
loop_
_entity.id
_entity.type
_entity.pdbx_description
1 polymer ?
#
loop_
_entity_poly.entity_id
_entity_poly.type
_entity_poly.pdbx_seq_one_letter_code
_entity_poly.pdbx_strand_id
1 'polypeptide(L)'
;MKRIIILCFAVFMVCAGCAAFQKPSDQTTPPKQEGFNQSFHGFPDVPIPKELNIVNERSFVYETPSFKAGVIVLTGNVDVASLEN
;
A
#
# COMPACT_ATOMS: atom_id res chain seq x y z
N MET A 1 17.50 53.88 -20.81
CA MET A 1 16.04 53.79 -20.58
C MET A 1 15.44 52.59 -21.33
N LYS A 2 15.36 52.59 -22.67
CA LYS A 2 14.73 51.49 -23.44
C LYS A 2 15.41 50.12 -23.27
N ARG A 3 16.74 50.07 -23.24
CA ARG A 3 17.51 48.82 -23.03
C ARG A 3 17.32 48.21 -21.65
N ILE A 4 17.11 49.05 -20.62
CA ILE A 4 16.85 48.60 -19.24
C ILE A 4 15.43 48.03 -19.14
N ILE A 5 14.45 48.65 -19.80
CA ILE A 5 13.07 48.15 -19.83
C ILE A 5 13.00 46.78 -20.53
N ILE A 6 13.71 46.60 -21.64
CA ILE A 6 13.77 45.31 -22.35
C ILE A 6 14.42 44.23 -21.47
N LEU A 7 15.47 44.58 -20.72
CA LEU A 7 16.15 43.63 -19.83
C LEU A 7 15.27 43.23 -18.65
N CYS A 8 14.54 44.18 -18.05
CA CYS A 8 13.56 43.87 -17.00
C CYS A 8 12.40 42.99 -17.51
N PHE A 9 11.92 43.22 -18.73
CA PHE A 9 10.84 42.42 -19.31
C PHE A 9 11.29 40.99 -19.62
N ALA A 10 12.53 40.82 -20.09
CA ALA A 10 13.12 39.50 -20.33
C ALA A 10 13.31 38.70 -19.03
N VAL A 11 13.72 39.35 -17.93
CA VAL A 11 13.90 38.70 -16.63
C VAL A 11 12.56 38.26 -16.03
N PHE A 12 11.50 39.06 -16.18
CA PHE A 12 10.15 38.69 -15.72
C PHE A 12 9.60 37.45 -16.45
N MET A 13 9.93 37.28 -17.72
CA MET A 13 9.45 36.15 -18.53
C MET A 13 10.10 34.81 -18.14
N VAL A 14 11.32 34.82 -17.59
CA VAL A 14 12.00 33.60 -17.14
C VAL A 14 11.46 33.11 -15.78
N CYS A 15 11.01 34.01 -14.91
CA CYS A 15 10.48 33.65 -13.59
C CYS A 15 9.04 33.10 -13.61
N ALA A 16 8.29 33.31 -14.70
CA ALA A 16 6.91 32.84 -14.83
C ALA A 16 6.76 31.39 -15.35
N GLY A 17 7.87 30.72 -15.71
CA GLY A 17 7.86 29.44 -16.43
C GLY A 17 7.58 28.18 -15.60
N CYS A 18 7.62 28.24 -14.26
CA CYS A 18 7.53 27.01 -13.44
C CYS A 18 6.10 26.47 -13.28
N ALA A 19 5.06 27.26 -13.51
CA ALA A 19 3.67 26.80 -13.36
C ALA A 19 3.11 26.09 -14.61
N ALA A 20 3.71 26.31 -15.79
CA ALA A 20 3.20 25.79 -17.06
C ALA A 20 3.64 24.34 -17.36
N PHE A 21 4.52 23.76 -16.53
CA PHE A 21 4.96 22.37 -16.63
C PHE A 21 4.44 21.51 -15.47
N GLN A 22 3.23 21.80 -14.98
CA GLN A 22 2.46 20.78 -14.29
C GLN A 22 1.87 19.88 -15.37
N LYS A 23 2.57 18.76 -15.64
CA LYS A 23 1.94 17.57 -16.23
C LYS A 23 0.60 17.41 -15.51
N PRO A 24 -0.53 17.15 -16.19
CA PRO A 24 -1.70 16.67 -15.47
C PRO A 24 -1.17 15.53 -14.62
N SER A 25 -1.12 15.75 -13.30
CA SER A 25 -1.07 14.61 -12.42
C SER A 25 -2.37 13.94 -12.80
N ASP A 26 -2.28 12.84 -13.55
CA ASP A 26 -3.25 11.79 -13.40
C ASP A 26 -3.54 11.79 -11.92
N GLN A 27 -4.81 11.96 -11.58
CA GLN A 27 -5.28 11.75 -10.24
C GLN A 27 -4.80 10.34 -9.93
N THR A 28 -3.59 10.24 -9.38
CA THR A 28 -3.11 9.11 -8.65
C THR A 28 -4.02 9.23 -7.46
N THR A 29 -5.19 8.60 -7.64
CA THR A 29 -6.02 8.14 -6.56
C THR A 29 -5.00 7.72 -5.52
N PRO A 30 -4.93 8.38 -4.35
CA PRO A 30 -3.95 7.99 -3.33
C PRO A 30 -4.04 6.49 -3.29
N PRO A 31 -2.91 5.74 -3.51
CA PRO A 31 -2.96 4.31 -3.78
C PRO A 31 -3.95 3.79 -2.76
N LYS A 32 -5.11 3.34 -3.26
CA LYS A 32 -6.25 2.98 -2.41
C LYS A 32 -5.57 2.20 -1.32
N GLN A 33 -5.57 2.69 -0.08
CA GLN A 33 -4.96 1.94 1.00
C GLN A 33 -5.71 0.63 0.90
N GLU A 34 -5.05 -0.37 0.31
CA GLU A 34 -5.61 -1.69 0.13
C GLU A 34 -5.63 -2.14 1.55
N GLY A 35 -6.78 -1.90 2.19
CA GLY A 35 -6.98 -2.22 3.59
C GLY A 35 -6.42 -3.60 3.76
N PHE A 36 -5.40 -3.70 4.62
CA PHE A 36 -4.49 -4.82 4.76
C PHE A 36 -5.19 -6.08 4.29
N ASN A 37 -4.75 -6.64 3.16
CA ASN A 37 -5.49 -7.68 2.43
C ASN A 37 -5.44 -8.99 3.22
N GLN A 38 -6.11 -9.00 4.37
CA GLN A 38 -6.00 -9.98 5.42
C GLN A 38 -7.38 -10.58 5.68
N SER A 39 -7.40 -11.87 5.95
CA SER A 39 -8.52 -12.60 6.51
C SER A 39 -8.13 -13.16 7.87
N PHE A 40 -9.12 -13.38 8.73
CA PHE A 40 -8.94 -13.99 10.04
C PHE A 40 -9.60 -15.36 10.01
N HIS A 41 -8.79 -16.41 10.15
CA HIS A 41 -9.27 -17.78 10.15
C HIS A 41 -8.78 -18.49 11.41
N GLY A 42 -9.72 -19.10 12.15
CA GLY A 42 -9.43 -19.79 13.41
C GLY A 42 -9.15 -18.82 14.56
N PHE A 43 -8.13 -17.97 14.42
CA PHE A 43 -7.65 -17.03 15.42
C PHE A 43 -7.99 -15.58 15.01
N PRO A 44 -8.74 -14.82 15.83
CA PRO A 44 -9.20 -13.47 15.49
C PRO A 44 -8.09 -12.41 15.56
N ASP A 45 -6.95 -12.75 16.16
CA ASP A 45 -5.79 -11.91 16.42
C ASP A 45 -4.61 -12.20 15.48
N VAL A 46 -4.71 -13.24 14.65
CA VAL A 46 -3.68 -13.63 13.69
C VAL A 46 -4.16 -13.30 12.27
N PRO A 47 -3.66 -12.20 11.66
CA PRO A 47 -4.01 -11.87 10.29
C PRO A 47 -3.33 -12.82 9.30
N ILE A 48 -4.05 -13.22 8.26
CA ILE A 48 -3.55 -14.07 7.19
C ILE A 48 -3.71 -13.35 5.84
N PRO A 49 -2.65 -13.17 5.04
CA PRO A 49 -2.74 -12.60 3.70
C PRO A 49 -3.74 -13.37 2.81
N LYS A 50 -4.61 -12.65 2.08
CA LYS A 50 -5.70 -13.26 1.28
C LYS A 50 -5.21 -14.05 0.07
N GLU A 51 -3.96 -13.87 -0.33
CA GLU A 51 -3.28 -14.66 -1.37
C GLU A 51 -2.90 -16.07 -0.89
N LEU A 52 -2.94 -16.34 0.41
CA LEU A 52 -2.71 -17.66 1.00
C LEU A 52 -4.01 -18.45 1.13
N ASN A 53 -3.92 -19.75 0.85
CA ASN A 53 -5.01 -20.70 1.02
C ASN A 53 -4.74 -21.61 2.21
N ILE A 54 -5.78 -21.93 2.98
CA ILE A 54 -5.69 -22.87 4.10
C ILE A 54 -5.73 -24.31 3.57
N VAL A 55 -4.83 -25.14 4.07
CA VAL A 55 -4.85 -26.59 3.84
C VAL A 55 -5.62 -27.25 4.98
N ASN A 56 -6.95 -27.35 4.82
CA ASN A 56 -7.86 -27.77 5.89
C ASN A 56 -7.53 -29.16 6.44
N GLU A 57 -7.07 -30.08 5.61
CA GLU A 57 -6.74 -31.46 5.99
C GLU A 57 -5.54 -31.55 6.94
N ARG A 58 -4.72 -30.50 6.97
CA ARG A 58 -3.53 -30.38 7.84
C ARG A 58 -3.71 -29.32 8.92
N SER A 59 -4.90 -28.73 9.01
CA SER A 59 -5.20 -27.64 9.93
C SER A 59 -6.25 -28.09 10.93
N PHE A 60 -6.11 -27.64 12.18
CA PHE A 60 -7.13 -27.85 13.19
C PHE A 60 -7.12 -26.72 14.21
N VAL A 61 -8.29 -26.42 14.76
CA VAL A 61 -8.47 -25.48 15.87
C VAL A 61 -9.28 -26.18 16.94
N TYR A 62 -8.76 -26.18 18.16
CA TYR A 62 -9.45 -26.62 19.37
C TYR A 62 -9.85 -25.39 20.17
N GLU A 63 -11.12 -25.34 20.59
CA GLU A 63 -11.70 -24.19 21.28
C GLU A 63 -12.48 -24.62 22.51
N THR A 64 -12.26 -23.87 23.59
CA THR A 64 -13.01 -23.95 24.84
C THR A 64 -13.52 -22.55 25.18
N PRO A 65 -14.44 -22.40 26.16
CA PRO A 65 -14.86 -21.07 26.60
C PRO A 65 -13.74 -20.17 27.13
N SER A 66 -12.63 -20.76 27.62
CA SER A 66 -11.53 -20.01 28.23
C SER A 66 -10.32 -19.81 27.33
N PHE A 67 -10.12 -20.66 26.30
CA PHE A 67 -8.99 -20.53 25.38
C PHE A 67 -9.22 -21.24 24.04
N LYS A 68 -8.40 -20.85 23.06
CA LYS A 68 -8.32 -21.45 21.73
C LYS A 68 -6.86 -21.78 21.39
N ALA A 69 -6.62 -22.94 20.80
CA ALA A 69 -5.29 -23.39 20.37
C ALA A 69 -5.39 -24.29 19.13
N GLY A 70 -4.32 -24.43 18.36
CA GLY A 70 -4.35 -25.23 17.13
C GLY A 70 -3.20 -24.94 16.19
N VAL A 71 -3.28 -25.52 14.99
CA VAL A 71 -2.31 -25.35 13.91
C VAL A 71 -3.06 -25.04 12.63
N ILE A 72 -2.65 -23.98 11.92
CA ILE A 72 -3.18 -23.65 10.59
C ILE A 72 -2.02 -23.75 9.59
N VAL A 73 -2.21 -24.57 8.56
CA VAL A 73 -1.24 -24.74 7.48
C VAL A 73 -1.70 -23.94 6.27
N LEU A 74 -0.84 -23.04 5.81
CA LEU A 74 -1.09 -22.15 4.67
C LEU A 74 -0.28 -22.59 3.46
N THR A 75 -0.82 -22.37 2.26
CA THR A 75 -0.14 -22.60 0.98
C THR A 75 -0.39 -21.45 0.02
N GLY A 76 0.63 -21.05 -0.74
CA GLY A 76 0.54 -19.97 -1.70
C GLY A 76 1.92 -19.48 -2.12
N ASN A 77 1.95 -18.53 -3.06
CA ASN A 77 3.18 -17.91 -3.52
C ASN A 77 3.34 -16.56 -2.82
N VAL A 78 4.11 -16.54 -1.74
CA VAL A 78 4.49 -15.34 -1.00
C VAL A 78 5.97 -15.41 -0.66
N ASP A 79 6.59 -14.25 -0.44
CA ASP A 79 7.90 -14.22 0.18
C ASP A 79 7.75 -14.62 1.66
N VAL A 80 8.48 -15.65 2.10
CA VAL A 80 8.40 -16.11 3.50
C VAL A 80 8.80 -15.00 4.46
N ALA A 81 9.77 -14.16 4.07
CA ALA A 81 10.21 -13.04 4.89
C ALA A 81 9.12 -11.97 5.07
N SER A 82 8.13 -11.88 4.17
CA SER A 82 7.01 -10.94 4.31
C SER A 82 5.94 -11.41 5.30
N LEU A 83 6.01 -12.66 5.75
CA LEU A 83 5.12 -13.21 6.78
C LEU A 83 5.67 -13.02 8.19
N GLU A 84 6.94 -12.65 8.30
CA GLU A 84 7.58 -12.24 9.54
C GLU A 84 7.38 -10.73 9.73
N ASN A 85 7.24 -10.31 10.99
CA ASN A 85 6.92 -8.93 11.35
C ASN A 85 8.17 -8.15 11.78
#